data_AF-M2AMG3-F1
#
_entry.id   AF-M2AMG3-F1
#
_cell.length_a   1.000
_cell.length_b   1.000
_cell.length_c   1.000
_cell.angle_alpha   90.00
_cell.angle_beta   90.00
_cell.angle_gamma   90.00
#
_symmetry.space_group_name_H-M   'P 1'
#
loop_
_entity.id
_entity.type
_entity.pdbx_description
1 polymer ?
#
loop_
_entity_poly.entity_id
_entity_poly.type
_entity_poly.pdbx_seq_one_letter_code
_entity_poly.pdbx_strand_id
1 'polypeptide(L)'
;MIEINGREGEGGGQIVRSSLALAAVTGQPVRITNIRGGRKKPGLLRQHLAGVRAIQQVCSGEVSGDQLGSCELTLVPGELSGGDYRFEVGSAGSAILVAQTILPVLLHADAPSTITIGGGTHASWAPPFDFSCVATCRCWLV
;
A
#
# COMPACT_ATOMS: atom_id res chain seq x y z
N MET A 1 -19.09 1.92 4.45
CA MET A 1 -17.78 1.42 4.89
C MET A 1 -17.73 -0.07 4.63
N ILE A 2 -16.67 -0.57 4.01
CA ILE A 2 -16.43 -1.98 3.70
C ILE A 2 -15.63 -2.60 4.86
N GLU A 3 -15.98 -3.83 5.25
CA GLU A 3 -15.24 -4.58 6.27
C GLU A 3 -14.50 -5.76 5.65
N ILE A 4 -13.20 -5.87 5.93
CA ILE A 4 -12.33 -6.90 5.39
C ILE A 4 -11.67 -7.67 6.53
N ASN A 5 -11.76 -9.01 6.46
CA ASN A 5 -11.07 -9.89 7.38
C ASN A 5 -9.67 -10.23 6.85
N GLY A 6 -8.64 -9.60 7.41
CA GLY A 6 -7.23 -9.75 7.05
C GLY A 6 -6.60 -11.12 7.28
N ARG A 7 -7.37 -12.08 7.84
CA ARG A 7 -6.97 -13.49 7.98
C ARG A 7 -7.30 -14.33 6.75
N GLU A 8 -8.28 -13.92 5.95
CA GLU A 8 -8.79 -14.71 4.83
C GLU A 8 -7.80 -14.77 3.65
N GLY A 9 -7.97 -15.79 2.79
CA GLY A 9 -7.06 -16.06 1.68
C GLY A 9 -5.64 -16.37 2.15
N GLU A 10 -4.66 -15.66 1.61
CA GLU A 10 -3.25 -15.83 2.01
C GLU A 10 -2.92 -15.28 3.41
N GLY A 11 -3.84 -14.53 4.04
CA GLY A 11 -3.65 -13.90 5.35
C GLY A 11 -2.36 -13.07 5.43
N GLY A 12 -1.93 -12.49 4.31
CA GLY A 12 -0.64 -11.83 4.13
C GLY A 12 -0.73 -10.30 4.08
N GLY A 13 0.34 -9.66 3.61
CA GLY A 13 0.33 -8.21 3.39
C GLY A 13 -0.43 -7.76 2.14
N GLN A 14 -0.72 -8.67 1.20
CA GLN A 14 -1.38 -8.34 -0.07
C GLN A 14 -2.82 -7.83 0.14
N ILE A 15 -3.57 -8.43 1.06
CA ILE A 15 -4.95 -8.00 1.35
C ILE A 15 -4.98 -6.55 1.82
N VAL A 16 -4.03 -6.14 2.67
CA VAL A 16 -3.89 -4.75 3.13
C VAL A 16 -3.63 -3.82 1.95
N ARG A 17 -2.67 -4.16 1.08
CA ARG A 17 -2.31 -3.31 -0.07
C ARG A 17 -3.48 -3.13 -1.03
N SER A 18 -4.13 -4.23 -1.43
CA SER A 18 -5.23 -4.21 -2.37
C SER A 18 -6.47 -3.51 -1.79
N SER A 19 -6.82 -3.78 -0.53
CA SER A 19 -7.97 -3.12 0.11
C SER A 19 -7.78 -1.61 0.23
N LEU A 20 -6.58 -1.14 0.59
CA LEU A 20 -6.30 0.31 0.69
C LEU A 20 -6.29 0.99 -0.68
N ALA A 21 -5.65 0.37 -1.68
CA ALA A 21 -5.62 0.91 -3.03
C ALA A 21 -7.04 1.00 -3.62
N LEU A 22 -7.85 -0.05 -3.48
CA LEU A 22 -9.25 -0.03 -3.94
C LEU A 22 -10.09 0.99 -3.19
N ALA A 23 -9.97 1.08 -1.87
CA ALA A 23 -10.69 2.07 -1.08
C ALA A 23 -10.36 3.51 -1.52
N ALA A 24 -9.07 3.81 -1.72
CA ALA A 24 -8.65 5.11 -2.23
C ALA A 24 -9.24 5.43 -3.60
N VAL A 25 -9.22 4.46 -4.53
CA VAL A 25 -9.74 4.63 -5.90
C VAL A 25 -11.27 4.77 -5.93
N THR A 26 -11.99 3.99 -5.12
CA THR A 26 -13.46 3.99 -5.14
C THR A 26 -14.07 5.06 -4.23
N GLY A 27 -13.26 5.74 -3.42
CA GLY A 27 -13.74 6.67 -2.39
C GLY A 27 -14.54 5.98 -1.28
N GLN A 28 -14.52 4.64 -1.19
CA GLN A 28 -15.28 3.89 -0.18
C GLN A 28 -14.41 3.63 1.05
N PRO A 29 -14.82 4.08 2.26
CA PRO A 29 -14.08 3.78 3.48
C PRO A 29 -13.95 2.28 3.73
N VAL A 30 -12.81 1.83 4.24
CA VAL A 30 -12.53 0.42 4.54
C VAL A 30 -11.99 0.24 5.96
N ARG A 31 -12.47 -0.80 6.65
CA ARG A 31 -11.92 -1.30 7.90
C ARG A 31 -11.39 -2.71 7.70
N ILE A 32 -10.12 -2.92 8.02
CA ILE A 32 -9.43 -4.22 7.93
C ILE A 32 -9.15 -4.71 9.34
N THR A 33 -9.73 -5.85 9.72
CA THR A 33 -9.48 -6.51 11.01
C THR A 33 -8.59 -7.75 10.82
N ASN A 34 -8.09 -8.36 11.89
CA ASN A 34 -7.26 -9.57 11.85
C ASN A 34 -6.07 -9.48 10.87
N ILE A 35 -5.44 -8.31 10.76
CA ILE A 35 -4.35 -8.08 9.81
C ILE A 35 -3.25 -9.11 10.04
N ARG A 36 -2.97 -9.91 9.01
CA ARG A 36 -1.97 -10.98 9.05
C ARG A 36 -2.20 -12.02 10.15
N GLY A 37 -3.47 -12.23 10.54
CA GLY A 37 -3.86 -13.16 11.60
C GLY A 37 -3.48 -14.63 11.34
N GLY A 38 -3.20 -15.01 10.10
CA GLY A 38 -2.70 -16.34 9.72
C GLY A 38 -1.17 -16.50 9.74
N ARG A 39 -0.39 -15.46 10.09
CA ARG A 39 1.08 -15.48 10.02
C ARG A 39 1.69 -15.57 11.42
N LYS A 40 2.90 -16.15 11.50
CA LYS A 40 3.69 -16.27 12.75
C LYS A 40 3.88 -14.95 13.49
N LYS A 41 4.04 -13.85 12.76
CA LYS A 41 4.07 -12.48 13.30
C LYS A 41 2.83 -11.77 12.76
N PRO A 42 1.72 -11.61 13.49
CA PRO A 42 0.54 -10.90 13.01
C PRO A 42 0.75 -9.38 12.98
N GLY A 43 -0.25 -8.65 12.50
CA GLY A 43 -0.30 -7.19 12.49
C GLY A 43 0.53 -6.49 11.42
N LEU A 44 0.44 -5.16 11.40
CA LEU A 44 1.18 -4.30 10.48
C LEU A 44 2.69 -4.36 10.74
N LEU A 45 3.47 -4.39 9.66
CA LEU A 45 4.94 -4.35 9.67
C LEU A 45 5.37 -3.02 9.05
N ARG A 46 6.65 -2.65 9.17
CA ARG A 46 7.19 -1.39 8.64
C ARG A 46 6.82 -1.14 7.17
N GLN A 47 6.93 -2.15 6.31
CA GLN A 47 6.54 -2.00 4.90
C GLN A 47 5.05 -1.77 4.69
N HIS A 48 4.19 -2.34 5.54
CA HIS A 48 2.75 -2.08 5.48
C HIS A 48 2.47 -0.64 5.90
N LEU A 49 3.09 -0.17 6.99
CA LEU A 49 2.97 1.21 7.45
C LEU A 49 3.41 2.22 6.40
N ALA A 50 4.52 1.95 5.71
CA ALA A 50 4.97 2.80 4.61
C ALA A 50 3.92 2.89 3.49
N GLY A 51 3.32 1.75 3.09
CA GLY A 51 2.23 1.74 2.11
C GLY A 51 0.96 2.45 2.59
N VAL A 52 0.57 2.26 3.86
CA VAL A 52 -0.58 2.94 4.49
C VAL A 52 -0.41 4.45 4.44
N ARG A 53 0.73 4.95 4.90
CA ARG A 53 1.04 6.39 4.93
C ARG A 53 1.16 6.98 3.53
N ALA A 54 1.65 6.20 2.58
CA ALA A 54 1.72 6.61 1.19
C ALA A 54 0.31 6.77 0.58
N ILE A 55 -0.58 5.81 0.80
CA ILE A 55 -2.00 5.94 0.42
C ILE A 55 -2.64 7.16 1.09
N GLN A 56 -2.42 7.33 2.40
CA GLN A 56 -2.97 8.45 3.16
C GLN A 56 -2.59 9.80 2.54
N GLN A 57 -1.32 9.98 2.14
CA GLN A 57 -0.86 11.20 1.48
C GLN A 57 -1.47 11.41 0.10
N VAL A 58 -1.57 10.35 -0.71
CA VAL A 58 -2.07 10.43 -2.09
C VAL A 58 -3.57 10.72 -2.14
N CYS A 59 -4.35 10.17 -1.21
CA CYS A 59 -5.80 10.37 -1.16
C CYS A 59 -6.26 11.41 -0.14
N SER A 60 -5.34 12.17 0.46
CA SER A 60 -5.63 13.12 1.55
C SER A 60 -6.59 12.56 2.62
N GLY A 61 -6.44 11.26 2.91
CA GLY A 61 -7.39 10.50 3.71
C GLY A 61 -7.08 10.49 5.20
N GLU A 62 -8.06 10.06 5.99
CA GLU A 62 -7.89 9.80 7.41
C GLU A 62 -7.61 8.32 7.64
N VAL A 63 -6.63 8.03 8.50
CA VAL A 63 -6.26 6.66 8.85
C VAL A 63 -6.22 6.49 10.37
N SER A 64 -6.77 5.38 10.86
CA SER A 64 -6.64 4.96 12.25
C SER A 64 -6.07 3.54 12.35
N GLY A 65 -5.22 3.30 13.34
CA GLY A 65 -4.56 2.01 13.54
C GLY A 65 -3.25 1.82 12.75
N ASP A 66 -2.65 2.90 12.23
CA ASP A 66 -1.38 2.90 11.48
C ASP A 66 -0.13 2.74 12.39
N GLN A 67 -0.19 1.77 13.30
CA GLN A 67 0.87 1.50 14.27
C GLN A 67 1.49 0.13 14.03
N LEU A 68 2.77 0.00 14.39
CA LEU A 68 3.49 -1.27 14.25
C LEU A 68 2.82 -2.35 15.10
N GLY A 69 2.54 -3.50 14.51
CA GLY A 69 1.86 -4.60 15.18
C GLY A 69 0.33 -4.45 15.26
N SER A 70 -0.26 -3.35 14.76
CA SER A 70 -1.72 -3.20 14.77
C SER A 70 -2.39 -4.31 13.96
N CYS A 71 -3.41 -4.93 14.54
CA CYS A 71 -4.24 -5.95 13.90
C CYS A 71 -5.50 -5.36 13.25
N GLU A 72 -5.72 -4.06 13.39
CA GLU A 72 -6.85 -3.34 12.84
C GLU A 72 -6.38 -2.03 12.19
N LEU A 73 -6.97 -1.69 11.05
CA LEU A 73 -6.69 -0.46 10.31
C LEU A 73 -7.98 0.03 9.66
N THR A 74 -8.27 1.32 9.78
CA THR A 74 -9.35 1.96 9.03
C THR A 74 -8.76 3.06 8.14
N LEU A 75 -9.24 3.12 6.90
CA LEU A 75 -9.00 4.22 5.96
C LEU A 75 -10.34 4.84 5.58
N VAL A 76 -10.45 6.16 5.75
CA VAL A 76 -11.49 7.00 5.17
C VAL A 76 -10.81 7.83 4.06
N PRO A 77 -10.97 7.47 2.79
CA PRO A 77 -10.30 8.15 1.69
C PRO A 77 -10.89 9.56 1.47
N GLY A 78 -10.03 10.51 1.08
CA GLY A 78 -10.42 11.83 0.57
C GLY A 78 -10.26 11.90 -0.95
N GLU A 79 -9.94 13.08 -1.47
CA GLU A 79 -9.67 13.29 -2.89
C GLU A 79 -8.26 12.82 -3.28
N LEU A 80 -8.14 12.23 -4.47
CA LEU A 80 -6.85 11.81 -5.02
C LEU A 80 -6.13 13.02 -5.60
N SER A 81 -4.90 13.25 -5.13
CA SER A 81 -4.01 14.29 -5.68
C SER A 81 -2.86 13.64 -6.42
N GLY A 82 -2.56 14.18 -7.61
CA GLY A 82 -1.30 13.93 -8.29
C GLY A 82 -0.19 14.81 -7.73
N GLY A 83 1.07 14.47 -8.02
CA GLY A 83 2.22 15.31 -7.69
C GLY A 83 3.51 14.55 -7.42
N ASP A 84 4.45 15.24 -6.80
CA ASP A 84 5.77 14.70 -6.45
C ASP A 84 5.76 14.12 -5.03
N TYR A 85 5.96 12.82 -4.92
CA TYR A 85 5.96 12.12 -3.64
C TYR A 85 7.31 11.45 -3.35
N ARG A 86 7.68 11.47 -2.07
CA ARG A 86 8.85 10.74 -1.58
C ARG A 86 8.48 9.89 -0.37
N PHE A 87 8.78 8.60 -0.45
CA PHE A 87 8.49 7.62 0.61
C PHE A 87 9.77 6.89 1.04
N GLU A 88 9.90 6.60 2.32
CA GLU A 88 11.02 5.86 2.89
C GLU A 88 10.49 4.64 3.65
N VAL A 89 10.83 3.44 3.18
CA VAL A 89 10.39 2.15 3.75
C VAL A 89 11.37 1.67 4.83
N GLY A 90 12.64 2.10 4.72
CA GLY A 90 13.76 1.60 5.51
C GLY A 90 14.39 0.32 4.95
N SER A 91 15.52 -0.09 5.51
CA SER A 91 16.45 -1.07 4.90
C SER A 91 15.90 -2.49 4.70
N ALA A 92 14.92 -2.93 5.48
CA ALA A 92 14.37 -4.29 5.42
C ALA A 92 13.04 -4.40 4.67
N GLY A 93 12.45 -3.28 4.25
CA GLY A 93 11.16 -3.27 3.55
C GLY A 93 11.32 -3.15 2.03
N SER A 94 10.44 -3.79 1.28
CA SER A 94 10.45 -3.71 -0.17
C SER A 94 9.88 -2.37 -0.65
N ALA A 95 10.68 -1.59 -1.39
CA ALA A 95 10.21 -0.41 -2.11
C ALA A 95 9.14 -0.79 -3.15
N ILE A 96 9.28 -1.96 -3.77
CA ILE A 96 8.37 -2.45 -4.80
C ILE A 96 6.98 -2.77 -4.25
N LEU A 97 6.88 -3.31 -3.04
CA LEU A 97 5.57 -3.57 -2.42
C LEU A 97 4.84 -2.27 -2.06
N VAL A 98 5.57 -1.20 -1.72
CA VAL A 98 4.98 0.13 -1.54
C VAL A 98 4.53 0.68 -2.89
N ALA A 99 5.36 0.59 -3.93
CA ALA A 99 4.99 0.97 -5.29
C ALA A 99 3.71 0.25 -5.77
N GLN A 100 3.62 -1.07 -5.55
CA GLN A 100 2.43 -1.87 -5.88
C GLN A 100 1.16 -1.36 -5.19
N THR A 101 1.30 -0.74 -4.01
CA THR A 101 0.16 -0.19 -3.27
C THR A 101 -0.31 1.12 -3.89
N ILE A 102 0.61 2.02 -4.24
CA ILE A 102 0.28 3.40 -4.64
C ILE A 102 0.11 3.61 -6.15
N LEU A 103 0.80 2.83 -6.99
CA LEU A 103 0.75 3.00 -8.44
C LEU A 103 -0.68 2.92 -8.99
N PRO A 104 -1.53 1.94 -8.61
CA PRO A 104 -2.91 1.89 -9.10
C PRO A 104 -3.74 3.12 -8.70
N VAL A 105 -3.41 3.75 -7.57
CA VAL A 105 -4.13 4.93 -7.08
C VAL A 105 -3.72 6.18 -7.85
N LEU A 106 -2.41 6.36 -8.08
CA LEU A 106 -1.88 7.52 -8.81
C LEU A 106 -2.31 7.55 -10.29
N LEU A 107 -2.65 6.41 -10.87
CA LEU A 107 -3.25 6.35 -12.22
C LEU A 107 -4.66 6.92 -12.29
N HIS A 108 -5.30 7.14 -11.15
CA HIS A 108 -6.62 7.75 -11.03
C HIS A 108 -6.57 9.14 -10.37
N ALA A 109 -5.36 9.68 -10.16
CA ALA A 109 -5.18 11.03 -9.66
C ALA A 109 -5.52 12.08 -10.73
N ASP A 110 -5.80 13.29 -10.28
CA ASP A 110 -6.17 14.45 -11.11
C ASP A 110 -5.01 15.01 -11.96
N ALA A 111 -3.76 14.66 -11.63
CA ALA A 111 -2.57 15.14 -12.30
C ALA A 111 -1.46 14.07 -12.40
N PRO A 112 -0.51 14.21 -13.35
CA PRO A 112 0.67 13.37 -13.43
C PRO A 112 1.46 13.36 -12.11
N SER A 113 2.11 12.25 -11.81
CA SER A 113 2.82 12.06 -10.54
C SER A 113 4.24 11.52 -10.74
N THR A 114 5.17 12.02 -9.93
CA THR A 114 6.53 11.46 -9.81
C THR A 114 6.68 10.86 -8.43
N ILE A 115 7.12 9.60 -8.34
CA ILE A 115 7.33 8.93 -7.05
C ILE A 115 8.79 8.53 -6.87
N THR A 116 9.35 8.85 -5.70
CA THR A 116 10.65 8.35 -5.25
C THR A 116 10.44 7.48 -4.01
N ILE A 117 10.87 6.22 -4.05
CA ILE A 117 10.73 5.29 -2.91
C ILE A 117 12.10 4.78 -2.49
N GLY A 118 12.54 5.13 -1.28
CA GLY A 118 13.73 4.57 -0.65
C GLY A 118 13.42 3.27 0.08
N GLY A 119 14.15 2.20 -0.23
CA GLY A 119 13.97 0.89 0.40
C GLY A 119 14.66 -0.23 -0.38
N GLY A 120 14.42 -1.47 0.03
CA GLY A 120 14.97 -2.64 -0.63
C GLY A 120 14.38 -2.84 -2.03
N THR A 121 15.23 -2.88 -3.05
CA THR A 121 14.87 -3.23 -4.44
C THR A 121 14.91 -4.74 -4.71
N HIS A 122 15.59 -5.49 -3.83
CA HIS A 122 15.80 -6.94 -3.89
C HIS A 122 15.51 -7.57 -2.52
N ALA A 123 14.28 -7.36 -2.02
CA ALA A 123 13.86 -7.90 -0.74
C ALA A 123 13.29 -9.32 -0.87
N SER A 124 13.52 -10.17 0.14
CA SER A 124 12.91 -11.50 0.19
C SER A 124 11.38 -11.42 0.17
N TRP A 125 10.73 -12.36 -0.53
CA TRP A 125 9.26 -12.44 -0.65
C TRP A 125 8.63 -11.20 -1.29
N ALA A 126 9.40 -10.47 -2.08
CA ALA A 126 8.93 -9.38 -2.93
C ALA A 126 9.49 -9.56 -4.35
N PRO A 127 8.77 -9.09 -5.39
CA PRO A 127 9.33 -9.05 -6.73
C PRO A 127 10.55 -8.11 -6.75
N PRO A 128 11.64 -8.47 -7.45
CA PRO A 128 12.78 -7.60 -7.62
C PRO A 128 12.43 -6.39 -8.50
N PHE A 129 13.19 -5.31 -8.37
CA PHE A 129 13.00 -4.11 -9.16
C PHE A 129 13.09 -4.38 -10.67
N ASP A 130 14.05 -5.19 -11.12
CA ASP A 130 14.25 -5.46 -12.55
C ASP A 130 13.02 -6.11 -13.20
N PHE A 131 12.35 -7.01 -12.49
CA PHE A 131 11.08 -7.58 -12.92
C PHE A 131 10.00 -6.50 -13.07
N SER A 132 9.88 -5.63 -12.07
CA SER A 132 8.82 -4.61 -12.02
C SER A 132 9.04 -3.49 -13.03
N CYS A 133 10.29 -3.11 -13.28
CA CYS A 133 10.65 -2.08 -14.26
C CYS A 133 10.28 -2.52 -15.68
N VAL A 134 10.58 -3.76 -16.05
CA VAL A 134 10.33 -4.27 -17.40
C VAL A 134 8.89 -4.72 -17.60
N ALA A 135 8.33 -5.49 -16.65
CA ALA A 135 7.02 -6.12 -16.81
C ALA A 135 5.88 -5.22 -16.35
N THR A 136 6.04 -4.52 -15.22
CA THR A 136 4.96 -3.72 -14.62
C THR A 136 4.90 -2.35 -15.28
N CYS A 137 5.98 -1.55 -15.27
CA CYS A 137 5.93 -0.18 -15.82
C CYS A 137 5.54 -0.14 -17.31
N ARG A 138 5.94 -1.13 -18.12
CA ARG A 138 5.49 -1.21 -19.52
C ARG A 138 3.99 -1.46 -19.66
N CYS A 139 3.33 -2.16 -18.73
CA CYS A 139 1.89 -2.38 -18.82
C CYS A 139 1.06 -1.18 -18.35
N TRP A 140 1.65 -0.27 -17.56
CA TRP A 140 0.93 0.88 -16.98
C TRP A 140 1.29 2.22 -17.65
N LEU A 141 2.30 2.26 -18.53
CA LEU A 141 2.74 3.46 -19.27
C LEU A 141 2.46 3.37 -20.79
N VAL A 142 1.61 2.43 -21.24
CA VAL A 142 1.04 2.44 -22.62
C VAL A 142 -0.32 3.12 -22.57
#